data_AF-A0A3M2SC84-F1
#
_entry.id   AF-A0A3M2SC84-F1
#
_cell.length_a   1.000
_cell.length_b   1.000
_cell.length_c   1.000
_cell.angle_alpha   90.00
_cell.angle_beta   90.00
_cell.angle_gamma   90.00
#
_symmetry.space_group_name_H-M   'P 1'
#
loop_
_entity.id
_entity.type
_entity.pdbx_description
1 polymer ?
#
loop_
_entity_poly.entity_id
_entity_poly.type
_entity_poly.pdbx_seq_one_letter_code
_entity_poly.pdbx_strand_id
1 'polypeptide(L)'
;MHRKFLLVLVLPAFCFLLIATFLYLGRDHLTRLTDYLPISNPAPQSSTPPTAIAITTTEWLPEQTSTSATIATPEPSVATSTSISAPSATASSGPSIANGKILSADRISPYVSAILEPAATHLPRLECPALDKKRYKSLQEVREKRDDEDDVSGERIEYFFALNLRECVKLLPRLMGSIVEVIRFLGPERCALSIVEGNSPDGTGDVLAALTPFLEDLGLAYFYNNSKVNPAKGSRIQKLAELRNLALVPLYKEQVPVTEETTVLFINDVAACPEDLLELALQRRNIGADMTCAMDWTYVGNDPTFYDIWIARTLTGDSFFRVGDDGNWNSAWNLFWNNPDTNQRYNEHLPFQVFACWNGATTFTAAPLLHGLRFRDVRGDKGECFQGEPELFCKDLWFRGYRKIAVVPSVHLEYSDERGADIKKLKGYTSELVKGLDDDSTQVEWVMQPPEEVRCMPDWQHQSWRPWNETLR
;
A
#
# COMPACT_ATOMS: atom_id res chain seq x y z
N MET A 1 17.71 53.43 -16.79
CA MET A 1 16.62 52.74 -17.51
C MET A 1 16.65 51.21 -17.40
N HIS A 2 17.77 50.55 -17.09
CA HIS A 2 17.84 49.06 -17.05
C HIS A 2 17.14 48.37 -15.86
N ARG A 3 17.01 49.01 -14.69
CA ARG A 3 16.37 48.38 -13.50
C ARG A 3 14.86 48.18 -13.62
N LYS A 4 14.16 49.05 -14.35
CA LYS A 4 12.71 48.94 -14.57
C LYS A 4 12.36 47.89 -15.63
N PHE A 5 13.25 47.63 -16.58
CA PHE A 5 13.04 46.61 -17.63
C PHE A 5 13.24 45.18 -17.10
N LEU A 6 14.16 44.99 -16.14
CA LEU A 6 14.37 43.67 -15.51
C LEU A 6 13.14 43.24 -14.69
N LEU A 7 12.51 44.16 -13.96
CA LEU A 7 11.31 43.90 -13.16
C LEU A 7 10.07 43.58 -14.02
N VAL A 8 9.95 44.15 -15.21
CA VAL A 8 8.78 43.94 -16.09
C VAL A 8 8.82 42.60 -16.82
N LEU A 9 10.00 41.98 -16.98
CA LEU A 9 10.14 40.67 -17.64
C LEU A 9 10.37 39.51 -16.66
N VAL A 10 11.03 39.75 -15.52
CA VAL A 10 11.33 38.69 -14.54
C VAL A 10 10.12 38.36 -13.67
N LEU A 11 9.29 39.35 -13.31
CA LEU A 11 8.10 39.08 -12.49
C LEU A 11 7.06 38.20 -13.19
N PRO A 12 6.69 38.45 -14.47
CA PRO A 12 5.75 37.58 -15.18
C PRO A 12 6.32 36.19 -15.43
N ALA A 13 7.62 36.07 -15.75
CA ALA A 13 8.27 34.78 -15.94
C ALA A 13 8.35 33.96 -14.65
N PHE A 14 8.63 34.62 -13.51
CA PHE A 14 8.65 33.99 -12.19
C PHE A 14 7.22 33.59 -11.74
N CYS A 15 6.21 34.43 -11.97
CA CYS A 15 4.81 34.08 -11.74
C CYS A 15 4.34 32.93 -12.64
N PHE A 16 4.77 32.89 -13.90
CA PHE A 16 4.43 31.79 -14.82
C PHE A 16 5.12 30.48 -14.42
N LEU A 17 6.36 30.54 -13.96
CA LEU A 17 7.08 29.37 -13.42
C LEU A 17 6.44 28.87 -12.13
N LEU A 18 6.04 29.76 -11.21
CA LEU A 18 5.30 29.42 -9.99
C LEU A 18 3.95 28.80 -10.30
N ILE A 19 3.17 29.38 -11.23
CA ILE A 19 1.88 28.82 -11.66
C ILE A 19 2.08 27.48 -12.36
N ALA A 20 3.10 27.33 -13.21
CA ALA A 20 3.42 26.06 -13.86
C ALA A 20 3.91 25.00 -12.87
N THR A 21 4.70 25.35 -11.85
CA THR A 21 5.08 24.41 -10.77
C THR A 21 3.91 24.09 -9.86
N PHE A 22 3.02 25.04 -9.56
CA PHE A 22 1.79 24.78 -8.81
C PHE A 22 0.81 23.89 -9.59
N LEU A 23 0.70 24.07 -10.91
CA LEU A 23 -0.12 23.24 -11.80
C LEU A 23 0.52 21.89 -12.12
N TYR A 24 1.84 21.74 -11.99
CA TYR A 24 2.54 20.47 -12.24
C TYR A 24 2.67 19.64 -10.95
N LEU A 25 3.04 20.26 -9.82
CA LEU A 25 3.12 19.61 -8.50
C LEU A 25 1.75 19.44 -7.84
N GLY A 26 0.81 20.35 -8.10
CA GLY A 26 -0.55 20.27 -7.57
C GLY A 26 -1.45 19.30 -8.33
N ARG A 27 -1.15 18.99 -9.60
CA ARG A 27 -1.97 18.09 -10.42
C ARG A 27 -1.78 16.61 -10.07
N ASP A 28 -0.59 16.23 -9.58
CA ASP A 28 -0.33 14.87 -9.10
C ASP A 28 -0.92 14.59 -7.70
N HIS A 29 -1.12 15.64 -6.88
CA HIS A 29 -1.83 15.55 -5.60
C HIS A 29 -3.35 15.72 -5.73
N LEU A 30 -3.81 16.56 -6.66
CA LEU A 30 -5.23 16.72 -6.95
C LEU A 30 -5.80 15.48 -7.63
N THR A 31 -5.11 14.75 -8.50
CA THR A 31 -5.66 13.49 -9.06
C THR A 31 -5.96 12.47 -7.97
N ARG A 32 -5.10 12.35 -6.93
CA ARG A 32 -5.40 11.51 -5.75
C ARG A 32 -6.63 11.98 -4.98
N LEU A 33 -6.93 13.27 -4.88
CA LEU A 33 -8.12 13.82 -4.21
C LEU A 33 -9.38 13.86 -5.11
N THR A 34 -9.22 14.08 -6.41
CA THR A 34 -10.32 14.21 -7.38
C THR A 34 -10.89 12.83 -7.74
N ASP A 35 -10.10 11.76 -7.62
CA ASP A 35 -10.60 10.40 -7.74
C ASP A 35 -11.58 10.03 -6.61
N TYR A 36 -11.64 10.76 -5.49
CA TYR A 36 -12.62 10.58 -4.40
C TYR A 36 -13.94 11.34 -4.59
N LEU A 37 -14.14 12.05 -5.72
CA LEU A 37 -15.45 12.62 -6.05
C LEU A 37 -16.19 11.67 -7.01
N PRO A 38 -17.25 10.96 -6.56
CA PRO A 38 -18.07 10.16 -7.46
C PRO A 38 -18.95 11.11 -8.30
N ILE A 39 -18.53 11.44 -9.52
CA ILE A 39 -19.46 11.99 -10.52
C ILE A 39 -20.27 10.82 -11.08
N SER A 40 -21.38 10.48 -10.43
CA SER A 40 -22.47 9.74 -11.06
C SER A 40 -23.31 10.72 -11.88
N ASN A 41 -23.13 10.75 -13.20
CA ASN A 41 -24.14 11.35 -14.08
C ASN A 41 -25.19 10.28 -14.40
N PRO A 42 -26.50 10.51 -14.12
CA PRO A 42 -27.55 9.65 -14.64
C PRO A 42 -27.65 9.82 -16.16
N ALA A 43 -27.78 8.71 -16.88
CA ALA A 43 -27.93 8.70 -18.33
C ALA A 43 -29.23 9.41 -18.78
N PRO A 44 -29.20 10.11 -19.92
CA PRO A 44 -30.36 10.21 -20.79
C PRO A 44 -30.13 9.54 -22.15
N GLN A 45 -31.23 8.95 -22.62
CA GLN A 45 -31.45 8.16 -23.82
C GLN A 45 -30.97 8.76 -25.15
N SER A 46 -30.51 7.84 -26.03
CA SER A 46 -30.53 7.79 -27.50
C SER A 46 -30.86 9.05 -28.34
N SER A 47 -29.92 9.42 -29.22
CA SER A 47 -30.20 9.73 -30.64
C SER A 47 -28.94 9.58 -31.52
N THR A 48 -29.14 9.02 -32.71
CA THR A 48 -28.15 8.62 -33.74
C THR A 48 -27.72 9.78 -34.68
N PRO A 49 -26.66 9.60 -35.52
CA PRO A 49 -25.69 10.64 -35.91
C PRO A 49 -25.81 11.17 -37.36
N PRO A 50 -24.91 12.09 -37.78
CA PRO A 50 -24.45 12.10 -39.17
C PRO A 50 -22.91 12.20 -39.36
N THR A 51 -22.40 11.20 -40.09
CA THR A 51 -21.48 11.17 -41.26
C THR A 51 -20.38 12.25 -41.50
N ALA A 52 -19.13 11.74 -41.43
CA ALA A 52 -17.93 11.91 -42.28
C ALA A 52 -17.68 13.14 -43.19
N ILE A 53 -16.44 13.66 -43.15
CA ILE A 53 -15.63 14.03 -44.34
C ILE A 53 -14.14 13.74 -44.06
N ALA A 54 -13.50 13.01 -44.97
CA ALA A 54 -12.07 12.75 -45.07
C ALA A 54 -11.41 13.73 -46.06
N ILE A 55 -10.16 14.13 -45.80
CA ILE A 55 -9.32 14.78 -46.82
C ILE A 55 -7.91 14.16 -46.80
N THR A 56 -7.57 13.60 -47.95
CA THR A 56 -6.31 13.03 -48.41
C THR A 56 -5.39 14.14 -48.92
N THR A 57 -4.08 14.02 -48.73
CA THR A 57 -3.10 14.64 -49.64
C THR A 57 -1.89 13.72 -49.85
N THR A 58 -1.55 13.59 -51.13
CA THR A 58 -0.61 12.66 -51.74
C THR A 58 0.72 13.38 -52.05
N GLU A 59 1.82 12.64 -51.93
CA GLU A 59 3.06 12.61 -52.76
C GLU A 59 3.79 13.90 -53.18
N TRP A 60 5.12 13.91 -53.02
CA TRP A 60 6.08 13.70 -54.14
C TRP A 60 7.54 13.52 -53.66
N LEU A 61 8.23 12.51 -54.23
CA LEU A 61 9.68 12.27 -54.26
C LEU A 61 10.26 12.90 -55.54
N PRO A 62 11.55 13.29 -55.57
CA PRO A 62 12.58 12.54 -56.33
C PRO A 62 13.99 12.65 -55.69
N GLU A 63 15.07 11.97 -56.06
CA GLU A 63 15.40 10.81 -56.90
C GLU A 63 16.90 10.51 -56.68
N GLN A 64 17.22 9.21 -56.75
CA GLN A 64 18.48 8.46 -56.93
C GLN A 64 19.86 9.15 -57.08
N THR A 65 20.90 8.49 -56.53
CA THR A 65 21.98 7.77 -57.28
C THR A 65 22.99 7.13 -56.29
N SER A 66 23.10 5.80 -56.18
CA SER A 66 24.11 4.87 -56.80
C SER A 66 25.58 5.29 -56.53
N THR A 67 26.51 4.49 -56.00
CA THR A 67 26.99 3.17 -56.46
C THR A 67 27.98 2.51 -55.48
N SER A 68 27.96 1.17 -55.49
CA SER A 68 28.95 0.11 -55.14
C SER A 68 30.45 0.44 -54.96
N ALA A 69 31.12 -0.29 -54.04
CA ALA A 69 31.97 -1.46 -54.35
C ALA A 69 33.09 -1.74 -53.30
N THR A 70 32.96 -2.89 -52.65
CA THR A 70 33.93 -3.93 -52.20
C THR A 70 35.44 -3.75 -52.45
N ILE A 71 36.31 -4.12 -51.47
CA ILE A 71 37.32 -5.23 -51.53
C ILE A 71 38.32 -5.24 -50.34
N ALA A 72 38.60 -6.47 -49.93
CA ALA A 72 39.51 -7.15 -48.98
C ALA A 72 40.85 -6.53 -48.45
N THR A 73 41.15 -7.03 -47.24
CA THR A 73 42.36 -7.30 -46.41
C THR A 73 43.70 -7.57 -47.14
N PRO A 74 44.91 -7.55 -46.49
CA PRO A 74 45.28 -8.31 -45.28
C PRO A 74 46.27 -7.69 -44.25
N GLU A 75 46.32 -8.36 -43.08
CA GLU A 75 47.29 -8.37 -41.95
C GLU A 75 48.76 -8.67 -42.37
N PRO A 76 49.83 -8.65 -41.50
CA PRO A 76 49.88 -9.13 -40.09
C PRO A 76 50.85 -8.43 -39.09
N SER A 77 50.78 -8.78 -37.78
CA SER A 77 51.86 -9.46 -37.01
C SER A 77 51.88 -9.20 -35.48
N VAL A 78 51.59 -10.27 -34.72
CA VAL A 78 52.28 -10.84 -33.54
C VAL A 78 52.80 -9.94 -32.40
N ALA A 79 52.26 -10.16 -31.18
CA ALA A 79 53.03 -10.31 -29.94
C ALA A 79 52.21 -10.99 -28.83
N THR A 80 52.56 -12.25 -28.53
CA THR A 80 51.99 -13.09 -27.48
C THR A 80 52.58 -12.70 -26.12
N SER A 81 51.75 -12.43 -25.11
CA SER A 81 52.19 -12.42 -23.71
C SER A 81 51.38 -13.43 -22.90
N THR A 82 52.09 -14.42 -22.39
CA THR A 82 51.61 -15.46 -21.48
C THR A 82 51.58 -14.89 -20.07
N SER A 83 50.40 -14.79 -19.46
CA SER A 83 50.24 -14.61 -18.03
C SER A 83 49.42 -15.75 -17.43
N ILE A 84 49.92 -16.22 -16.29
CA ILE A 84 49.58 -17.45 -15.58
C ILE A 84 48.16 -17.33 -15.00
N SER A 85 47.29 -18.26 -15.35
CA SER A 85 45.94 -18.40 -14.80
C SER A 85 46.00 -19.09 -13.43
N ALA A 86 45.73 -18.31 -12.38
CA ALA A 86 45.28 -18.86 -11.10
C ALA A 86 43.83 -19.34 -11.22
N PRO A 87 43.44 -20.46 -10.59
CA PRO A 87 42.07 -20.95 -10.68
C PRO A 87 41.12 -19.97 -9.99
N SER A 88 40.20 -19.41 -10.76
CA SER A 88 39.07 -18.64 -10.23
C SER A 88 38.28 -19.52 -9.27
N ALA A 89 38.18 -19.06 -8.02
CA ALA A 89 37.07 -19.44 -7.16
C ALA A 89 35.79 -19.15 -7.95
N THR A 90 34.97 -20.17 -8.17
CA THR A 90 33.60 -20.04 -8.65
C THR A 90 32.84 -19.20 -7.63
N ALA A 91 32.86 -17.88 -7.82
CA ALA A 91 31.91 -16.99 -7.23
C ALA A 91 30.54 -17.46 -7.71
N SER A 92 29.68 -17.87 -6.77
CA SER A 92 28.25 -18.04 -7.02
C SER A 92 27.76 -16.74 -7.65
N SER A 93 27.58 -16.71 -8.96
CA SER A 93 27.01 -15.56 -9.64
C SER A 93 25.56 -15.48 -9.19
N GLY A 94 25.25 -14.52 -8.30
CA GLY A 94 23.88 -14.28 -7.87
C GLY A 94 22.94 -13.99 -9.06
N PRO A 95 21.62 -13.93 -8.83
CA PRO A 95 20.66 -13.74 -9.89
C PRO A 95 20.97 -12.51 -10.75
N SER A 96 20.95 -12.68 -12.08
CA SER A 96 21.17 -11.58 -13.02
C SER A 96 19.89 -10.77 -13.23
N ILE A 97 19.99 -9.44 -13.23
CA ILE A 97 18.87 -8.53 -13.50
C ILE A 97 18.74 -8.28 -15.01
N ALA A 98 17.56 -8.54 -15.57
CA ALA A 98 17.25 -8.31 -16.98
C ALA A 98 16.60 -6.93 -17.22
N ASN A 99 16.53 -6.49 -18.48
CA ASN A 99 15.77 -5.30 -18.85
C ASN A 99 14.28 -5.52 -18.61
N GLY A 100 13.63 -4.53 -18.01
CA GLY A 100 12.18 -4.45 -17.86
C GLY A 100 11.50 -3.86 -19.09
N LYS A 101 10.18 -3.69 -19.01
CA LYS A 101 9.37 -3.07 -20.06
C LYS A 101 9.54 -1.56 -20.13
N ILE A 102 9.84 -0.92 -18.99
CA ILE A 102 9.94 0.53 -18.80
C ILE A 102 11.37 0.92 -18.40
N LEU A 103 11.96 0.20 -17.44
CA LEU A 103 13.31 0.46 -16.93
C LEU A 103 14.31 -0.55 -17.49
N SER A 104 15.51 -0.08 -17.82
CA SER A 104 16.64 -0.94 -18.18
C SER A 104 17.24 -1.61 -16.93
N ALA A 105 18.00 -2.68 -17.13
CA ALA A 105 18.61 -3.45 -16.04
C ALA A 105 19.49 -2.58 -15.11
N ASP A 106 20.25 -1.64 -15.67
CA ASP A 106 21.09 -0.69 -14.92
C ASP A 106 20.27 0.27 -14.05
N ARG A 107 19.03 0.56 -14.44
CA ARG A 107 18.09 1.40 -13.66
C ARG A 107 17.29 0.59 -12.65
N ILE A 108 17.07 -0.70 -12.89
CA ILE A 108 16.41 -1.62 -11.94
C ILE A 108 17.37 -2.01 -10.80
N SER A 109 18.64 -2.26 -11.12
CA SER A 109 19.64 -2.76 -10.16
C SER A 109 19.75 -1.96 -8.86
N PRO A 110 19.77 -0.61 -8.88
CA PRO A 110 19.79 0.19 -7.67
C PRO A 110 18.57 -0.03 -6.76
N TYR A 111 17.38 -0.24 -7.32
CA TYR A 111 16.18 -0.53 -6.53
C TYR A 111 16.25 -1.91 -5.88
N VAL A 112 16.65 -2.94 -6.65
CA VAL A 112 16.80 -4.30 -6.13
C VAL A 112 17.82 -4.34 -4.98
N SER A 113 19.00 -3.74 -5.18
CA SER A 113 20.01 -3.64 -4.10
C SER A 113 19.48 -2.88 -2.89
N ALA A 114 18.82 -1.73 -3.07
CA ALA A 114 18.28 -0.97 -1.95
C ALA A 114 17.22 -1.77 -1.15
N ILE A 115 16.39 -2.56 -1.82
CA ILE A 115 15.37 -3.39 -1.18
C ILE A 115 15.99 -4.55 -0.39
N LEU A 116 17.01 -5.20 -0.96
CA LEU A 116 17.66 -6.36 -0.33
C LEU A 116 18.69 -5.97 0.75
N GLU A 117 19.21 -4.74 0.73
CA GLU A 117 20.26 -4.25 1.62
C GLU A 117 19.76 -3.06 2.47
N PRO A 118 19.41 -3.28 3.76
CA PRO A 118 18.91 -2.20 4.63
C PRO A 118 19.89 -1.04 4.80
N ALA A 119 21.20 -1.31 4.70
CA ALA A 119 22.26 -0.32 4.86
C ALA A 119 22.56 0.50 3.60
N ALA A 120 21.95 0.18 2.45
CA ALA A 120 22.18 0.91 1.21
C ALA A 120 21.66 2.36 1.29
N THR A 121 22.42 3.32 0.76
CA THR A 121 22.10 4.76 0.84
C THR A 121 22.05 5.46 -0.52
N HIS A 122 22.22 4.70 -1.61
CA HIS A 122 22.29 5.26 -2.97
C HIS A 122 20.92 5.67 -3.55
N LEU A 123 19.82 5.21 -2.96
CA LEU A 123 18.47 5.72 -3.23
C LEU A 123 17.90 6.37 -1.96
N PRO A 124 17.25 7.54 -2.09
CA PRO A 124 16.56 8.16 -0.96
C PRO A 124 15.40 7.28 -0.52
N ARG A 125 15.17 7.23 0.80
CA ARG A 125 14.06 6.54 1.44
C ARG A 125 13.88 7.08 2.86
N LEU A 126 12.72 6.83 3.47
CA LEU A 126 12.51 7.12 4.89
C LEU A 126 13.53 6.35 5.75
N GLU A 127 14.27 7.10 6.58
CA GLU A 127 15.13 6.53 7.60
C GLU A 127 14.28 5.94 8.72
N CYS A 128 14.63 4.71 9.14
CA CYS A 128 13.90 3.99 10.18
C CYS A 128 14.86 3.63 11.32
N PRO A 129 14.37 3.59 12.56
CA PRO A 129 15.17 3.16 13.70
C PRO A 129 15.57 1.69 13.55
N ALA A 130 16.66 1.32 14.23
CA ALA A 130 17.07 -0.07 14.31
C ALA A 130 16.01 -0.90 15.03
N LEU A 131 15.72 -2.08 14.49
CA LEU A 131 14.67 -2.94 15.02
C LEU A 131 14.97 -3.40 16.46
N ASP A 132 14.05 -3.12 17.39
CA ASP A 132 14.08 -3.71 18.75
C ASP A 132 13.64 -5.18 18.71
N LYS A 133 14.61 -6.04 18.43
CA LYS A 133 14.39 -7.50 18.36
C LYS A 133 13.83 -8.10 19.65
N LYS A 134 14.03 -7.47 20.81
CA LYS A 134 13.52 -8.00 22.08
C LYS A 134 12.02 -7.82 22.17
N ARG A 135 11.51 -6.64 21.80
CA ARG A 135 10.06 -6.34 21.80
C ARG A 135 9.27 -7.33 20.94
N TYR A 136 9.78 -7.65 19.76
CA TYR A 136 9.07 -8.48 18.79
C TYR A 136 9.43 -9.96 18.86
N LYS A 137 10.23 -10.39 19.85
CA LYS A 137 10.73 -11.76 19.94
C LYS A 137 9.60 -12.80 20.01
N SER A 138 8.50 -12.48 20.68
CA SER A 138 7.33 -13.37 20.79
C SER A 138 6.71 -13.72 19.44
N LEU A 139 6.88 -12.89 18.40
CA LEU A 139 6.45 -13.19 17.03
C LEU A 139 7.29 -14.31 16.37
N GLN A 140 8.47 -14.61 16.90
CA GLN A 140 9.27 -15.77 16.47
C GLN A 140 8.87 -17.05 17.18
N GLU A 141 8.09 -16.96 18.26
CA GLU A 141 7.67 -18.13 19.03
C GLU A 141 6.45 -18.77 18.38
N VAL A 142 6.60 -20.05 18.01
CA VAL A 142 5.52 -20.92 17.54
C VAL A 142 4.40 -20.90 18.57
N ARG A 143 3.17 -20.64 18.14
CA ARG A 143 2.01 -20.71 19.03
C ARG A 143 1.92 -22.12 19.62
N GLU A 144 1.82 -22.20 20.95
CA GLU A 144 1.61 -23.48 21.64
C GLU A 144 0.38 -24.18 21.07
N LYS A 145 0.49 -25.49 20.88
CA LYS A 145 -0.50 -26.35 20.24
C LYS A 145 -1.86 -26.18 20.93
N ARG A 146 -2.95 -26.10 20.15
CA ARG A 146 -4.24 -26.57 20.65
C ARG A 146 -4.19 -28.10 20.61
N ASP A 147 -4.60 -28.73 21.70
CA ASP A 147 -4.39 -30.17 21.99
C ASP A 147 -5.01 -31.15 20.97
N ASP A 148 -5.75 -30.67 19.97
CA ASP A 148 -6.58 -31.48 19.06
C ASP A 148 -6.15 -31.48 17.57
N GLU A 149 -5.02 -30.85 17.18
CA GLU A 149 -4.54 -30.91 15.79
C GLU A 149 -3.43 -31.95 15.59
N ASP A 150 -3.77 -33.02 14.84
CA ASP A 150 -2.87 -34.06 14.37
C ASP A 150 -1.59 -33.50 13.72
N ASP A 151 -0.53 -34.28 13.90
CA ASP A 151 0.87 -34.07 13.52
C ASP A 151 1.08 -33.60 12.07
N VAL A 152 0.94 -32.30 11.82
CA VAL A 152 1.55 -31.65 10.64
C VAL A 152 2.76 -30.87 11.12
N SER A 153 3.86 -31.59 11.29
CA SER A 153 5.23 -31.08 11.43
C SER A 153 5.73 -30.40 10.13
N GLY A 154 4.88 -29.64 9.46
CA GLY A 154 5.16 -28.97 8.19
C GLY A 154 5.48 -27.49 8.39
N GLU A 155 6.25 -26.94 7.44
CA GLU A 155 6.52 -25.51 7.26
C GLU A 155 5.20 -24.76 7.04
N ARG A 156 4.52 -24.31 8.12
CA ARG A 156 3.28 -23.54 8.04
C ARG A 156 3.61 -22.05 7.88
N ILE A 157 2.86 -21.35 7.03
CA ILE A 157 2.93 -19.89 6.89
C ILE A 157 2.17 -19.23 8.03
N GLU A 158 2.91 -18.56 8.92
CA GLU A 158 2.36 -17.81 10.04
C GLU A 158 2.06 -16.35 9.68
N TYR A 159 2.77 -15.81 8.67
CA TYR A 159 2.65 -14.42 8.23
C TYR A 159 2.46 -14.34 6.72
N PHE A 160 1.30 -13.87 6.27
CA PHE A 160 0.98 -13.70 4.87
C PHE A 160 0.92 -12.20 4.52
N PHE A 161 1.91 -11.71 3.80
CA PHE A 161 1.96 -10.32 3.35
C PHE A 161 1.21 -10.18 2.02
N ALA A 162 0.31 -9.21 1.93
CA ALA A 162 -0.48 -8.92 0.74
C ALA A 162 -0.42 -7.44 0.38
N LEU A 163 -0.19 -7.13 -0.90
CA LEU A 163 -0.15 -5.76 -1.39
C LEU A 163 -0.88 -5.61 -2.73
N ASN A 164 -1.57 -4.47 -2.88
CA ASN A 164 -1.96 -3.94 -4.18
C ASN A 164 -1.16 -2.68 -4.46
N LEU A 165 -0.35 -2.68 -5.52
CA LEU A 165 0.56 -1.58 -5.83
C LEU A 165 0.26 -0.98 -7.20
N ARG A 166 0.50 0.32 -7.30
CA ARG A 166 0.45 1.07 -8.56
C ARG A 166 1.29 2.33 -8.43
N GLU A 167 2.17 2.57 -9.40
CA GLU A 167 2.89 3.84 -9.58
C GLU A 167 3.68 4.30 -8.34
N CYS A 168 4.39 3.37 -7.70
CA CYS A 168 5.08 3.62 -6.43
C CYS A 168 6.59 3.26 -6.47
N VAL A 169 7.24 3.28 -7.64
CA VAL A 169 8.64 2.82 -7.81
C VAL A 169 9.59 3.50 -6.82
N LYS A 170 9.39 4.80 -6.57
CA LYS A 170 10.22 5.59 -5.65
C LYS A 170 10.08 5.17 -4.19
N LEU A 171 8.95 4.60 -3.81
CA LEU A 171 8.63 4.15 -2.46
C LEU A 171 9.10 2.72 -2.19
N LEU A 172 9.29 1.91 -3.24
CA LEU A 172 9.71 0.51 -3.11
C LEU A 172 10.96 0.31 -2.23
N PRO A 173 12.03 1.12 -2.30
CA PRO A 173 13.18 0.99 -1.41
C PRO A 173 12.86 1.03 0.09
N ARG A 174 11.85 1.81 0.48
CA ARG A 174 11.36 1.82 1.87
C ARG A 174 10.38 0.69 2.13
N LEU A 175 9.31 0.63 1.34
CA LEU A 175 8.20 -0.30 1.57
C LEU A 175 8.67 -1.76 1.49
N MET A 176 9.25 -2.16 0.37
CA MET A 176 9.72 -3.52 0.17
C MET A 176 10.96 -3.81 1.01
N GLY A 177 11.83 -2.82 1.23
CA GLY A 177 12.97 -2.96 2.14
C GLY A 177 12.52 -3.30 3.57
N SER A 178 11.48 -2.64 4.07
CA SER A 178 10.87 -2.97 5.38
C SER A 178 10.27 -4.36 5.41
N ILE A 179 9.52 -4.74 4.37
CA ILE A 179 8.90 -6.07 4.30
C ILE A 179 9.97 -7.17 4.30
N VAL A 180 11.03 -7.02 3.50
CA VAL A 180 12.15 -7.97 3.46
C VAL A 180 12.87 -8.05 4.81
N GLU A 181 13.09 -6.92 5.48
CA GLU A 181 13.71 -6.91 6.82
C GLU A 181 12.84 -7.60 7.87
N VAL A 182 11.52 -7.37 7.84
CA VAL A 182 10.55 -8.05 8.71
C VAL A 182 10.50 -9.55 8.42
N ILE A 183 10.47 -9.96 7.16
CA ILE A 183 10.47 -11.38 6.76
C ILE A 183 11.76 -12.07 7.24
N ARG A 184 12.92 -11.43 7.09
CA ARG A 184 14.19 -11.96 7.63
C ARG A 184 14.19 -12.07 9.15
N PHE A 185 13.51 -11.16 9.84
CA PHE A 185 13.35 -11.24 11.29
C PHE A 185 12.40 -12.39 11.68
N LEU A 186 11.26 -12.53 11.02
CA LEU A 186 10.26 -13.55 11.36
C LEU A 186 10.67 -14.97 10.93
N GLY A 187 11.52 -15.11 9.92
CA GLY A 187 11.84 -16.37 9.27
C GLY A 187 11.16 -16.45 7.89
N PRO A 188 11.91 -16.41 6.78
CA PRO A 188 11.35 -16.48 5.42
C PRO A 188 10.44 -17.70 5.20
N GLU A 189 10.77 -18.84 5.78
CA GLU A 189 10.02 -20.10 5.72
C GLU A 189 8.65 -20.04 6.41
N ARG A 190 8.45 -19.08 7.33
CA ARG A 190 7.18 -18.81 8.03
C ARG A 190 6.35 -17.74 7.33
N CYS A 191 6.85 -17.20 6.22
CA CYS A 191 6.27 -16.07 5.53
C CYS A 191 5.88 -16.40 4.08
N ALA A 192 4.81 -15.77 3.60
CA ALA A 192 4.50 -15.69 2.18
C ALA A 192 4.25 -14.23 1.80
N LEU A 193 4.60 -13.84 0.59
CA LEU A 193 4.42 -12.48 0.08
C LEU A 193 3.69 -12.52 -1.26
N SER A 194 2.53 -11.88 -1.33
CA SER A 194 1.69 -11.81 -2.52
C SER A 194 1.46 -10.37 -2.93
N ILE A 195 1.89 -10.02 -4.13
CA ILE A 195 1.80 -8.67 -4.68
C ILE A 195 1.02 -8.72 -5.98
N VAL A 196 -0.06 -7.95 -6.04
CA VAL A 196 -0.73 -7.60 -7.29
C VAL A 196 -0.37 -6.17 -7.63
N GLU A 197 0.27 -5.98 -8.78
CA GLU A 197 0.59 -4.67 -9.33
C GLU A 197 -0.07 -4.51 -10.68
N GLY A 198 -0.40 -3.29 -11.10
CA GLY A 198 -0.84 -3.08 -12.47
C GLY A 198 -1.03 -1.63 -12.85
N ASN A 199 -0.97 -1.39 -14.16
CA ASN A 199 -1.16 -0.07 -14.79
C ASN A 199 -0.12 1.00 -14.37
N SER A 200 1.10 0.60 -13.97
CA SER A 200 2.16 1.55 -13.63
C SER A 200 3.06 1.90 -14.83
N PRO A 201 3.20 3.17 -15.23
CA PRO A 201 4.12 3.58 -16.29
C PRO A 201 5.51 4.01 -15.75
N ASP A 202 5.78 3.83 -14.45
CA ASP A 202 6.97 4.33 -13.77
C ASP A 202 8.08 3.26 -13.57
N GLY A 203 7.80 2.00 -13.91
CA GLY A 203 8.71 0.88 -13.69
C GLY A 203 8.52 0.11 -12.39
N THR A 204 7.47 0.40 -11.61
CA THR A 204 7.12 -0.37 -10.39
C THR A 204 7.10 -1.88 -10.68
N GLY A 205 6.36 -2.29 -11.72
CA GLY A 205 6.26 -3.70 -12.10
C GLY A 205 7.56 -4.34 -12.60
N ASP A 206 8.49 -3.55 -13.15
CA ASP A 206 9.80 -4.06 -13.59
C ASP A 206 10.69 -4.40 -12.39
N VAL A 207 10.70 -3.54 -11.36
CA VAL A 207 11.44 -3.78 -10.12
C VAL A 207 10.88 -4.99 -9.39
N LEU A 208 9.55 -5.09 -9.25
CA LEU A 208 8.89 -6.21 -8.56
C LEU A 208 9.12 -7.56 -9.27
N ALA A 209 9.14 -7.56 -10.60
CA ALA A 209 9.46 -8.77 -11.38
C ALA A 209 10.94 -9.16 -11.23
N ALA A 210 11.85 -8.18 -11.17
CA ALA A 210 13.28 -8.44 -10.99
C ALA A 210 13.64 -8.96 -9.59
N LEU A 211 12.81 -8.71 -8.58
CA LEU A 211 13.01 -9.22 -7.22
C LEU A 211 12.76 -10.73 -7.08
N THR A 212 11.96 -11.35 -7.95
CA THR A 212 11.52 -12.74 -7.83
C THR A 212 12.64 -13.72 -7.47
N PRO A 213 13.72 -13.86 -8.28
CA PRO A 213 14.74 -14.86 -8.00
C PRO A 213 15.48 -14.59 -6.68
N PHE A 214 15.62 -13.32 -6.27
CA PHE A 214 16.28 -12.99 -5.01
C PHE A 214 15.42 -13.31 -3.78
N LEU A 215 14.10 -13.15 -3.89
CA LEU A 215 13.18 -13.52 -2.82
C LEU A 215 13.02 -15.03 -2.71
N GLU A 216 13.01 -15.74 -3.85
CA GLU A 216 13.02 -17.21 -3.88
C GLU A 216 14.33 -17.77 -3.30
N ASP A 217 15.48 -17.19 -3.61
CA ASP A 217 16.79 -17.56 -3.03
C ASP A 217 16.84 -17.33 -1.50
N LEU A 218 16.02 -16.41 -0.96
CA LEU A 218 15.84 -16.21 0.48
C LEU A 218 14.95 -17.29 1.14
N GLY A 219 14.35 -18.20 0.35
CA GLY A 219 13.40 -19.20 0.81
C GLY A 219 11.97 -18.67 1.01
N LEU A 220 11.64 -17.50 0.44
CA LEU A 220 10.32 -16.89 0.58
C LEU A 220 9.35 -17.41 -0.48
N ALA A 221 8.15 -17.80 -0.08
CA ALA A 221 7.04 -18.02 -1.00
C ALA A 221 6.54 -16.68 -1.58
N TYR A 222 7.02 -16.31 -2.76
CA TYR A 222 6.70 -15.04 -3.42
C TYR A 222 5.74 -15.21 -4.61
N PHE A 223 4.62 -14.49 -4.59
CA PHE A 223 3.60 -14.49 -5.64
C PHE A 223 3.50 -13.09 -6.22
N TYR A 224 3.91 -12.93 -7.48
CA TYR A 224 3.78 -11.66 -8.19
C TYR A 224 2.78 -11.78 -9.34
N ASN A 225 1.81 -10.86 -9.39
CA ASN A 225 0.79 -10.80 -10.43
C ASN A 225 0.70 -9.38 -11.02
N ASN A 226 0.99 -9.24 -12.32
CA ASN A 226 0.75 -8.02 -13.07
C ASN A 226 -0.68 -8.02 -13.64
N SER A 227 -1.60 -7.34 -12.96
CA SER A 227 -3.03 -7.31 -13.27
C SER A 227 -3.40 -6.22 -14.28
N LYS A 228 -4.39 -6.52 -15.12
CA LYS A 228 -5.01 -5.55 -16.06
C LYS A 228 -6.24 -4.85 -15.47
N VAL A 229 -6.65 -5.23 -14.27
CA VAL A 229 -7.80 -4.61 -13.58
C VAL A 229 -7.47 -3.15 -13.31
N ASN A 230 -8.34 -2.24 -13.72
CA ASN A 230 -8.13 -0.80 -13.62
C ASN A 230 -9.30 -0.15 -12.87
N PRO A 231 -9.10 0.28 -11.60
CA PRO A 231 -10.14 0.91 -10.80
C PRO A 231 -10.66 2.25 -11.35
N ALA A 232 -9.92 2.91 -12.25
CA ALA A 232 -10.39 4.12 -12.94
C ALA A 232 -11.36 3.82 -14.09
N LYS A 233 -11.67 2.54 -14.37
CA LYS A 233 -12.59 2.11 -15.43
C LYS A 233 -13.71 1.22 -14.86
N GLY A 234 -14.94 1.74 -14.84
CA GLY A 234 -16.13 1.01 -14.36
C GLY A 234 -16.42 1.25 -12.87
N SER A 235 -17.01 0.26 -12.19
CA SER A 235 -17.27 0.35 -10.74
C SER A 235 -15.94 0.32 -9.98
N ARG A 236 -15.51 1.47 -9.45
CA ARG A 236 -14.24 1.62 -8.72
C ARG A 236 -14.15 0.64 -7.55
N ILE A 237 -15.19 0.56 -6.72
CA ILE A 237 -15.20 -0.29 -5.51
C ILE A 237 -15.17 -1.78 -5.88
N GLN A 238 -15.93 -2.19 -6.90
CA GLN A 238 -15.84 -3.56 -7.42
C GLN A 238 -14.42 -3.93 -7.86
N LYS A 239 -13.75 -3.01 -8.57
CA LYS A 239 -12.40 -3.23 -9.11
C LYS A 239 -11.33 -3.25 -8.02
N LEU A 240 -11.47 -2.42 -6.99
CA LEU A 240 -10.60 -2.47 -5.81
C LEU A 240 -10.80 -3.77 -5.03
N ALA A 241 -12.06 -4.20 -4.82
CA ALA A 241 -12.36 -5.49 -4.23
C ALA A 241 -11.77 -6.67 -5.03
N GLU A 242 -11.86 -6.62 -6.36
CA GLU A 242 -11.24 -7.61 -7.26
C GLU A 242 -9.71 -7.68 -7.06
N LEU A 243 -9.03 -6.53 -7.01
CA LEU A 243 -7.58 -6.46 -6.79
C LEU A 243 -7.16 -7.00 -5.41
N ARG A 244 -7.89 -6.66 -4.33
CA ARG A 244 -7.59 -7.18 -2.98
C ARG A 244 -7.77 -8.68 -2.89
N ASN A 245 -8.85 -9.18 -3.50
CA ASN A 245 -9.08 -10.63 -3.58
C ASN A 245 -7.97 -11.32 -4.38
N LEU A 246 -7.50 -10.74 -5.50
CA LEU A 246 -6.39 -11.29 -6.28
C LEU A 246 -5.10 -11.44 -5.44
N ALA A 247 -4.79 -10.46 -4.59
CA ALA A 247 -3.61 -10.52 -3.71
C ALA A 247 -3.74 -11.61 -2.64
N LEU A 248 -4.97 -12.01 -2.29
CA LEU A 248 -5.25 -13.05 -1.30
C LEU A 248 -5.45 -14.44 -1.92
N VAL A 249 -5.45 -14.57 -3.25
CA VAL A 249 -5.62 -15.86 -3.95
C VAL A 249 -4.67 -16.93 -3.42
N PRO A 250 -3.35 -16.69 -3.26
CA PRO A 250 -2.43 -17.73 -2.80
C PRO A 250 -2.81 -18.29 -1.42
N LEU A 251 -3.35 -17.45 -0.54
CA LEU A 251 -3.80 -17.84 0.80
C LEU A 251 -5.04 -18.75 0.73
N TYR A 252 -6.13 -18.28 0.11
CA TYR A 252 -7.41 -18.99 0.19
C TYR A 252 -7.62 -20.07 -0.88
N LYS A 253 -6.69 -20.18 -1.84
CA LYS A 253 -6.61 -21.31 -2.78
C LYS A 253 -5.54 -22.33 -2.37
N GLU A 254 -5.07 -22.25 -1.12
CA GLU A 254 -4.17 -23.25 -0.52
C GLU A 254 -2.88 -23.43 -1.36
N GLN A 255 -2.37 -22.36 -1.97
CA GLN A 255 -1.07 -22.39 -2.67
C GLN A 255 0.10 -22.38 -1.69
N VAL A 256 -0.19 -22.04 -0.43
CA VAL A 256 0.72 -22.12 0.71
C VAL A 256 -0.02 -22.74 1.91
N PRO A 257 0.68 -23.47 2.80
CA PRO A 257 0.08 -24.08 3.98
C PRO A 257 -0.20 -23.03 5.06
N VAL A 258 -1.44 -22.56 5.14
CA VAL A 258 -1.90 -21.57 6.12
C VAL A 258 -2.86 -22.20 7.14
N THR A 259 -3.08 -21.51 8.25
CA THR A 259 -4.05 -21.87 9.30
C THR A 259 -5.02 -20.72 9.51
N GLU A 260 -6.08 -20.93 10.30
CA GLU A 260 -6.95 -19.85 10.75
C GLU A 260 -6.18 -18.76 11.53
N GLU A 261 -5.10 -19.16 12.19
CA GLU A 261 -4.29 -18.32 13.07
C GLU A 261 -3.34 -17.41 12.31
N THR A 262 -3.00 -17.78 11.07
CA THR A 262 -2.10 -17.05 10.18
C THR A 262 -2.45 -15.56 10.19
N THR A 263 -1.44 -14.72 10.43
CA THR A 263 -1.57 -13.27 10.40
C THR A 263 -1.44 -12.81 8.97
N VAL A 264 -2.50 -12.29 8.39
CA VAL A 264 -2.44 -11.57 7.11
C VAL A 264 -2.01 -10.15 7.41
N LEU A 265 -0.95 -9.65 6.76
CA LEU A 265 -0.55 -8.24 6.77
C LEU A 265 -0.87 -7.65 5.40
N PHE A 266 -1.94 -6.86 5.31
CA PHE A 266 -2.29 -6.16 4.08
C PHE A 266 -1.78 -4.72 4.14
N ILE A 267 -0.86 -4.37 3.25
CA ILE A 267 -0.10 -3.12 3.29
C ILE A 267 -0.33 -2.35 1.97
N ASN A 268 -0.71 -1.08 2.07
CA ASN A 268 -0.82 -0.19 0.91
C ASN A 268 0.58 0.32 0.47
N ASP A 269 0.63 1.23 -0.50
CA ASP A 269 1.84 1.94 -0.92
C ASP A 269 2.26 3.04 0.08
N VAL A 270 2.70 2.63 1.27
CA VAL A 270 3.07 3.53 2.38
C VAL A 270 4.57 3.46 2.75
N ALA A 271 5.10 4.57 3.25
CA ALA A 271 6.42 4.68 3.85
C ALA A 271 6.41 4.05 5.26
N ALA A 272 6.37 2.72 5.32
CA ALA A 272 6.39 1.97 6.57
C ALA A 272 7.82 1.61 7.00
N CYS A 273 8.12 1.70 8.30
CA CYS A 273 9.31 1.13 8.92
C CYS A 273 9.10 -0.35 9.32
N PRO A 274 10.16 -1.15 9.51
CA PRO A 274 10.02 -2.54 9.95
C PRO A 274 9.25 -2.68 11.27
N GLU A 275 9.48 -1.77 12.22
CA GLU A 275 8.79 -1.71 13.50
C GLU A 275 7.29 -1.46 13.37
N ASP A 276 6.84 -0.72 12.35
CA ASP A 276 5.42 -0.43 12.13
C ASP A 276 4.65 -1.71 11.83
N LEU A 277 5.20 -2.54 10.94
CA LEU A 277 4.58 -3.81 10.52
C LEU A 277 4.60 -4.85 11.64
N LEU A 278 5.71 -4.91 12.38
CA LEU A 278 5.86 -5.84 13.51
C LEU A 278 4.97 -5.45 14.69
N GLU A 279 4.81 -4.16 14.98
CA GLU A 279 3.92 -3.70 16.04
C GLU A 279 2.45 -4.03 15.73
N LEU A 280 1.99 -3.87 14.49
CA LEU A 280 0.63 -4.30 14.13
C LEU A 280 0.44 -5.81 14.30
N ALA A 281 1.42 -6.62 13.90
CA ALA A 281 1.36 -8.07 14.08
C ALA A 281 1.40 -8.47 15.57
N LEU A 282 2.24 -7.81 16.36
CA LEU A 282 2.38 -8.00 17.80
C LEU A 282 1.07 -7.66 18.51
N GLN A 283 0.51 -6.47 18.28
CA GLN A 283 -0.73 -6.07 18.93
C GLN A 283 -1.88 -7.00 18.54
N ARG A 284 -2.04 -7.37 17.26
CA ARG A 284 -3.06 -8.35 16.87
C ARG A 284 -2.98 -9.63 17.72
N ARG A 285 -1.77 -10.16 17.95
CA ARG A 285 -1.54 -11.34 18.79
C ARG A 285 -1.80 -11.04 20.28
N ASN A 286 -1.23 -9.97 20.83
CA ASN A 286 -1.21 -9.68 22.27
C ASN A 286 -2.58 -9.28 22.83
N ILE A 287 -3.35 -8.49 22.08
CA ILE A 287 -4.71 -8.09 22.50
C ILE A 287 -5.78 -9.07 22.01
N GLY A 288 -5.38 -10.14 21.32
CA GLY A 288 -6.29 -11.16 20.79
C GLY A 288 -7.29 -10.61 19.78
N ALA A 289 -6.84 -9.66 18.94
CA ALA A 289 -7.69 -9.00 17.95
C ALA A 289 -7.89 -9.86 16.70
N ASP A 290 -9.07 -9.74 16.11
CA ASP A 290 -9.37 -10.30 14.80
C ASP A 290 -8.68 -9.48 13.71
N MET A 291 -8.60 -8.16 13.90
CA MET A 291 -8.00 -7.21 12.98
C MET A 291 -7.38 -6.03 13.74
N THR A 292 -6.21 -5.57 13.31
CA THR A 292 -5.61 -4.32 13.76
C THR A 292 -5.26 -3.41 12.59
N CYS A 293 -5.33 -2.10 12.75
CA CYS A 293 -4.97 -1.12 11.72
C CYS A 293 -3.98 -0.09 12.25
N ALA A 294 -3.09 0.38 11.39
CA ALA A 294 -2.28 1.57 11.64
C ALA A 294 -3.13 2.85 11.63
N MET A 295 -2.51 3.99 11.93
CA MET A 295 -3.02 5.32 11.61
C MET A 295 -2.30 5.85 10.36
N ASP A 296 -3.02 6.41 9.40
CA ASP A 296 -2.42 7.05 8.22
C ASP A 296 -2.78 8.53 8.11
N TRP A 297 -1.90 9.25 7.43
CA TRP A 297 -1.97 10.70 7.36
C TRP A 297 -1.73 11.18 5.94
N THR A 298 -2.24 12.37 5.67
CA THR A 298 -1.96 13.15 4.46
C THR A 298 -1.85 14.63 4.82
N TYR A 299 -1.42 15.45 3.88
CA TYR A 299 -1.34 16.90 4.03
C TYR A 299 -2.32 17.57 3.06
N VAL A 300 -3.58 17.72 3.48
CA VAL A 300 -4.59 18.54 2.77
C VAL A 300 -4.46 20.04 3.11
N GLY A 301 -3.62 20.38 4.08
CA GLY A 301 -3.27 21.74 4.50
C GLY A 301 -1.87 21.76 5.12
N ASN A 302 -1.61 22.75 5.97
CA ASN A 302 -0.31 22.87 6.66
C ASN A 302 -0.11 21.78 7.72
N ASP A 303 -1.19 21.34 8.36
CA ASP A 303 -1.18 20.31 9.39
C ASP A 303 -1.61 18.96 8.82
N PRO A 304 -1.05 17.85 9.32
CA PRO A 304 -1.43 16.53 8.85
C PRO A 304 -2.86 16.20 9.26
N THR A 305 -3.55 15.56 8.33
CA THR A 305 -4.95 15.16 8.46
C THR A 305 -5.05 13.64 8.34
N PHE A 306 -5.86 13.03 9.20
CA PHE A 306 -6.13 11.60 9.12
C PHE A 306 -6.75 11.27 7.76
N TYR A 307 -6.15 10.33 7.02
CA TYR A 307 -6.45 10.12 5.60
C TYR A 307 -7.73 9.31 5.40
N ASP A 308 -7.83 8.14 6.03
CA ASP A 308 -8.87 7.14 5.78
C ASP A 308 -10.23 7.45 6.48
N ILE A 309 -10.59 8.73 6.58
CA ILE A 309 -11.83 9.16 7.22
C ILE A 309 -13.09 8.55 6.60
N TRP A 310 -13.07 8.27 5.29
CA TRP A 310 -14.19 7.64 4.61
C TRP A 310 -14.47 6.22 5.11
N ILE A 311 -13.42 5.48 5.50
CA ILE A 311 -13.49 4.08 5.93
C ILE A 311 -13.65 3.96 7.44
N ALA A 312 -12.96 4.81 8.18
CA ALA A 312 -12.82 4.65 9.61
C ALA A 312 -14.13 4.96 10.36
N ARG A 313 -14.55 4.04 11.24
CA ARG A 313 -15.72 4.20 12.10
C ARG A 313 -15.38 3.77 13.52
N THR A 314 -15.59 4.65 14.49
CA THR A 314 -15.45 4.29 15.90
C THR A 314 -16.58 3.34 16.33
N LEU A 315 -16.53 2.83 17.57
CA LEU A 315 -17.63 2.02 18.11
C LEU A 315 -18.94 2.80 18.35
N THR A 316 -18.94 4.13 18.27
CA THR A 316 -20.20 4.91 18.25
C THR A 316 -20.85 4.89 16.87
N GLY A 317 -20.19 4.27 15.88
CA GLY A 317 -20.59 4.27 14.48
C GLY A 317 -20.23 5.54 13.73
N ASP A 318 -19.64 6.55 14.37
CA ASP A 318 -19.23 7.81 13.72
C ASP A 318 -17.80 7.74 13.15
N SER A 319 -17.47 8.67 12.25
CA SER A 319 -16.13 8.82 11.68
C SER A 319 -15.10 9.28 12.74
N PHE A 320 -13.80 9.23 12.43
CA PHE A 320 -12.75 9.58 13.39
C PHE A 320 -12.63 11.08 13.68
N PHE A 321 -13.02 11.94 12.76
CA PHE A 321 -13.30 13.36 13.01
C PHE A 321 -14.62 13.77 12.38
N ARG A 322 -15.18 14.91 12.82
CA ARG A 322 -16.44 15.42 12.29
C ARG A 322 -16.22 15.99 10.88
N VAL A 323 -16.92 15.43 9.90
CA VAL A 323 -17.15 16.09 8.61
C VAL A 323 -18.35 17.02 8.76
N GLY A 324 -18.18 18.30 8.43
CA GLY A 324 -19.23 19.31 8.54
C GLY A 324 -20.45 18.97 7.69
N ASP A 325 -21.62 19.53 8.02
CA ASP A 325 -22.88 19.21 7.33
C ASP A 325 -22.89 19.70 5.86
N ASP A 326 -21.96 20.58 5.50
CA ASP A 326 -21.66 21.05 4.14
C ASP A 326 -20.48 20.28 3.48
N GLY A 327 -19.99 19.22 4.12
CA GLY A 327 -18.85 18.43 3.68
C GLY A 327 -17.47 19.00 4.02
N ASN A 328 -17.37 20.06 4.82
CA ASN A 328 -16.08 20.66 5.17
C ASN A 328 -15.28 19.80 6.17
N TRP A 329 -13.96 19.98 6.17
CA TRP A 329 -13.00 19.25 7.02
C TRP A 329 -12.39 20.14 8.13
N ASN A 330 -13.08 21.22 8.54
CA ASN A 330 -12.54 22.19 9.51
C ASN A 330 -12.30 21.61 10.91
N SER A 331 -12.85 20.42 11.20
CA SER A 331 -12.67 19.69 12.46
C SER A 331 -11.73 18.50 12.35
N ALA A 332 -10.96 18.38 11.24
CA ALA A 332 -10.07 17.24 11.01
C ALA A 332 -8.99 17.03 12.07
N TRP A 333 -8.61 18.09 12.79
CA TRP A 333 -7.67 18.03 13.91
C TRP A 333 -8.29 17.43 15.19
N ASN A 334 -9.61 17.44 15.32
CA ASN A 334 -10.33 17.05 16.53
C ASN A 334 -10.76 15.57 16.47
N LEU A 335 -9.77 14.68 16.48
CA LEU A 335 -10.03 13.23 16.41
C LEU A 335 -10.78 12.74 17.65
N PHE A 336 -11.75 11.85 17.45
CA PHE A 336 -12.54 11.18 18.48
C PHE A 336 -13.32 12.13 19.40
N TRP A 337 -13.70 13.30 18.90
CA TRP A 337 -14.39 14.38 19.63
C TRP A 337 -15.66 13.96 20.38
N ASN A 338 -16.34 12.91 19.90
CA ASN A 338 -17.57 12.38 20.48
C ASN A 338 -17.38 11.04 21.20
N ASN A 339 -16.14 10.60 21.40
CA ASN A 339 -15.80 9.35 22.08
C ASN A 339 -14.61 9.57 23.03
N PRO A 340 -14.88 10.03 24.28
CA PRO A 340 -13.83 10.35 25.25
C PRO A 340 -12.89 9.19 25.57
N ASP A 341 -13.42 7.96 25.67
CA ASP A 341 -12.61 6.77 26.02
C ASP A 341 -11.63 6.44 24.89
N THR A 342 -12.10 6.47 23.63
CA THR A 342 -11.21 6.33 22.46
C THR A 342 -10.21 7.48 22.37
N ASN A 343 -10.65 8.72 22.62
CA ASN A 343 -9.75 9.88 22.60
C ASN A 343 -8.63 9.75 23.63
N GLN A 344 -8.95 9.31 24.86
CA GLN A 344 -7.96 9.07 25.91
C GLN A 344 -6.95 8.01 25.46
N ARG A 345 -7.42 6.82 25.02
CA ARG A 345 -6.52 5.75 24.58
C ARG A 345 -5.65 6.17 23.40
N TYR A 346 -6.19 6.92 22.45
CA TYR A 346 -5.42 7.50 21.35
C TYR A 346 -4.30 8.43 21.84
N ASN A 347 -4.59 9.33 22.79
CA ASN A 347 -3.60 10.25 23.36
C ASN A 347 -2.53 9.53 24.20
N GLU A 348 -2.86 8.36 24.76
CA GLU A 348 -1.95 7.51 25.53
C GLU A 348 -1.22 6.47 24.64
N HIS A 349 -1.42 6.52 23.32
CA HIS A 349 -0.86 5.56 22.35
C HIS A 349 -1.28 4.10 22.60
N LEU A 350 -2.41 3.88 23.25
CA LEU A 350 -2.96 2.56 23.55
C LEU A 350 -3.93 2.09 22.44
N PRO A 351 -3.90 0.81 22.04
CA PRO A 351 -4.85 0.28 21.07
C PRO A 351 -6.30 0.51 21.49
N PHE A 352 -7.20 0.80 20.56
CA PHE A 352 -8.63 1.01 20.85
C PHE A 352 -9.52 0.32 19.83
N GLN A 353 -10.65 -0.24 20.29
CA GLN A 353 -11.60 -0.94 19.42
C GLN A 353 -12.39 0.04 18.54
N VAL A 354 -12.69 -0.39 17.32
CA VAL A 354 -13.42 0.37 16.30
C VAL A 354 -14.43 -0.53 15.59
N PHE A 355 -15.40 0.08 14.90
CA PHE A 355 -16.27 -0.67 14.00
C PHE A 355 -15.54 -1.00 12.69
N ALA A 356 -14.80 -0.04 12.12
CA ALA A 356 -14.05 -0.23 10.88
C ALA A 356 -12.78 0.61 10.84
N CYS A 357 -11.72 0.06 10.22
CA CYS A 357 -10.50 0.75 9.85
C CYS A 357 -9.80 -0.02 8.72
N TRP A 358 -8.92 0.64 7.98
CA TRP A 358 -8.02 -0.02 7.02
C TRP A 358 -6.70 0.74 6.97
N ASN A 359 -6.82 2.04 6.68
CA ASN A 359 -5.79 3.05 6.78
C ASN A 359 -4.63 2.67 5.85
N GLY A 360 -3.38 2.89 6.25
CA GLY A 360 -2.22 2.56 5.41
C GLY A 360 -1.84 1.08 5.43
N ALA A 361 -2.11 0.37 6.52
CA ALA A 361 -1.77 -1.04 6.71
C ALA A 361 -2.64 -1.65 7.81
N THR A 362 -2.99 -2.93 7.62
CA THR A 362 -3.76 -3.70 8.59
C THR A 362 -3.21 -5.11 8.74
N THR A 363 -3.42 -5.71 9.91
CA THR A 363 -3.21 -7.13 10.12
C THR A 363 -4.50 -7.80 10.56
N PHE A 364 -4.78 -9.02 10.12
CA PHE A 364 -5.99 -9.75 10.53
C PHE A 364 -5.81 -11.27 10.48
N THR A 365 -6.69 -12.00 11.15
CA THR A 365 -6.76 -13.48 11.07
C THR A 365 -7.10 -13.95 9.66
N ALA A 366 -6.47 -15.03 9.21
CA ALA A 366 -6.83 -15.68 7.95
C ALA A 366 -8.19 -16.40 8.01
N ALA A 367 -8.71 -16.73 9.20
CA ALA A 367 -9.93 -17.52 9.39
C ALA A 367 -11.14 -17.04 8.55
N PRO A 368 -11.52 -15.75 8.53
CA PRO A 368 -12.65 -15.28 7.75
C PRO A 368 -12.48 -15.58 6.25
N LEU A 369 -11.25 -15.45 5.73
CA LEU A 369 -10.94 -15.72 4.32
C LEU A 369 -11.00 -17.21 4.02
N LEU A 370 -10.51 -18.08 4.91
CA LEU A 370 -10.61 -19.54 4.76
C LEU A 370 -12.08 -19.98 4.78
N HIS A 371 -12.92 -19.31 5.57
CA HIS A 371 -14.37 -19.50 5.62
C HIS A 371 -15.15 -18.71 4.55
N GLY A 372 -14.48 -18.32 3.46
CA GLY A 372 -15.13 -17.80 2.25
C GLY A 372 -15.52 -16.31 2.28
N LEU A 373 -15.07 -15.52 3.27
CA LEU A 373 -15.23 -14.06 3.23
C LEU A 373 -14.30 -13.47 2.16
N ARG A 374 -14.80 -12.54 1.35
CA ARG A 374 -14.04 -11.87 0.28
C ARG A 374 -14.40 -10.39 0.27
N PHE A 375 -13.48 -9.55 -0.21
CA PHE A 375 -13.82 -8.17 -0.53
C PHE A 375 -14.92 -8.15 -1.59
N ARG A 376 -15.82 -7.19 -1.51
CA ARG A 376 -16.99 -7.10 -2.40
C ARG A 376 -17.32 -5.65 -2.73
N ASP A 377 -18.12 -5.49 -3.77
CA ASP A 377 -18.80 -4.23 -4.04
C ASP A 377 -19.99 -4.03 -3.08
N VAL A 378 -20.49 -2.80 -3.06
CA VAL A 378 -21.71 -2.40 -2.36
C VAL A 378 -22.91 -3.12 -2.98
N ARG A 379 -23.83 -3.62 -2.14
CA ARG A 379 -25.13 -4.17 -2.59
C ARG A 379 -26.14 -3.04 -2.81
N GLY A 380 -25.82 -2.14 -3.74
CA GLY A 380 -26.61 -0.92 -3.99
C GLY A 380 -28.04 -1.22 -4.45
N ASP A 381 -28.25 -2.33 -5.17
CA ASP A 381 -29.56 -2.84 -5.55
C ASP A 381 -30.47 -3.18 -4.35
N LYS A 382 -29.86 -3.44 -3.19
CA LYS A 382 -30.53 -3.74 -1.92
C LYS A 382 -30.55 -2.55 -0.96
N GLY A 383 -30.08 -1.38 -1.40
CA GLY A 383 -30.04 -0.16 -0.61
C GLY A 383 -28.90 -0.08 0.41
N GLU A 384 -27.85 -0.90 0.29
CA GLU A 384 -26.66 -0.78 1.15
C GLU A 384 -25.98 0.58 0.92
N CYS A 385 -25.57 1.24 2.02
CA CYS A 385 -24.78 2.47 1.94
C CYS A 385 -23.56 2.33 1.01
N PHE A 386 -23.39 3.30 0.09
CA PHE A 386 -22.21 3.39 -0.76
C PHE A 386 -20.98 3.75 0.08
N GLN A 387 -20.01 2.83 0.12
CA GLN A 387 -18.82 2.92 0.96
C GLN A 387 -17.68 2.08 0.34
N GLY A 388 -16.46 2.26 0.84
CA GLY A 388 -15.30 1.52 0.36
C GLY A 388 -15.35 0.02 0.69
N GLU A 389 -14.69 -0.81 -0.12
CA GLU A 389 -14.58 -2.25 0.13
C GLU A 389 -13.91 -2.62 1.48
N PRO A 390 -13.04 -1.80 2.11
CA PRO A 390 -12.49 -2.13 3.42
C PRO A 390 -13.50 -1.94 4.56
N GLU A 391 -14.39 -0.94 4.47
CA GLU A 391 -15.47 -0.75 5.45
C GLU A 391 -16.48 -1.90 5.34
N LEU A 392 -16.81 -2.31 4.10
CA LEU A 392 -17.63 -3.51 3.85
C LEU A 392 -16.97 -4.79 4.39
N PHE A 393 -15.65 -4.92 4.25
CA PHE A 393 -14.90 -6.04 4.82
C PHE A 393 -15.03 -6.09 6.35
N CYS A 394 -14.83 -4.95 7.03
CA CYS A 394 -15.01 -4.85 8.48
C CYS A 394 -16.45 -5.16 8.91
N LYS A 395 -17.43 -4.62 8.20
CA LYS A 395 -18.85 -4.93 8.42
C LYS A 395 -19.14 -6.42 8.29
N ASP A 396 -18.60 -7.08 7.26
CA ASP A 396 -18.77 -8.51 7.05
C ASP A 396 -18.02 -9.34 8.13
N LEU A 397 -16.88 -8.87 8.64
CA LEU A 397 -16.20 -9.45 9.81
C LEU A 397 -17.11 -9.44 11.04
N TRP A 398 -17.66 -8.26 11.40
CA TRP A 398 -18.58 -8.11 12.53
C TRP A 398 -19.79 -9.05 12.42
N PHE A 399 -20.38 -9.13 11.24
CA PHE A 399 -21.53 -10.00 10.95
C PHE A 399 -21.20 -11.48 11.12
N ARG A 400 -19.98 -11.89 10.76
CA ARG A 400 -19.50 -13.27 10.90
C ARG A 400 -18.94 -13.61 12.29
N GLY A 401 -18.96 -12.67 13.23
CA GLY A 401 -18.51 -12.90 14.61
C GLY A 401 -17.05 -12.54 14.88
N TYR A 402 -16.33 -11.99 13.90
CA TYR A 402 -14.98 -11.43 14.06
C TYR A 402 -15.10 -9.95 14.44
N ARG A 403 -15.27 -9.68 15.73
CA ARG A 403 -15.73 -8.40 16.27
C ARG A 403 -14.63 -7.56 16.93
N LYS A 404 -13.42 -8.12 17.02
CA LYS A 404 -12.29 -7.49 17.71
C LYS A 404 -11.41 -6.75 16.71
N ILE A 405 -11.92 -5.63 16.20
CA ILE A 405 -11.19 -4.74 15.29
C ILE A 405 -10.63 -3.57 16.09
N ALA A 406 -9.32 -3.33 16.03
CA ALA A 406 -8.69 -2.25 16.78
C ALA A 406 -7.75 -1.39 15.92
N VAL A 407 -7.58 -0.14 16.30
CA VAL A 407 -6.48 0.70 15.80
C VAL A 407 -5.32 0.63 16.77
N VAL A 408 -4.10 0.59 16.24
CA VAL A 408 -2.85 0.67 16.99
C VAL A 408 -2.26 2.07 16.78
N PRO A 409 -2.56 3.04 17.66
CA PRO A 409 -2.25 4.45 17.40
C PRO A 409 -0.78 4.81 17.54
N SER A 410 0.08 3.89 17.97
CA SER A 410 1.54 4.05 17.93
C SER A 410 2.13 3.89 16.53
N VAL A 411 1.37 3.33 15.57
CA VAL A 411 1.83 3.11 14.20
C VAL A 411 1.28 4.20 13.29
N HIS A 412 2.15 5.09 12.83
CA HIS A 412 1.81 6.19 11.92
C HIS A 412 2.44 6.01 10.54
N LEU A 413 1.62 6.13 9.49
CA LEU A 413 1.99 5.89 8.10
C LEU A 413 1.63 7.08 7.19
N GLU A 414 2.33 7.18 6.07
CA GLU A 414 2.13 8.18 5.02
C GLU A 414 2.53 7.56 3.67
N TYR A 415 2.07 8.11 2.54
CA TYR A 415 2.20 7.54 1.19
C TYR A 415 3.44 8.00 0.38
N SER A 416 4.41 8.62 1.04
CA SER A 416 5.67 9.11 0.48
C SER A 416 6.76 9.16 1.56
N ASP A 417 8.03 9.02 1.17
CA ASP A 417 9.14 9.07 2.14
C ASP A 417 9.29 10.45 2.79
N GLU A 418 9.10 11.54 2.03
CA GLU A 418 9.25 12.92 2.53
C GLU A 418 8.20 13.24 3.60
N ARG A 419 6.91 13.03 3.28
CA ARG A 419 5.84 13.30 4.24
C ARG A 419 5.78 12.23 5.32
N GLY A 420 6.20 11.00 5.03
CA GLY A 420 6.45 9.98 6.06
C GLY A 420 7.44 10.47 7.11
N ALA A 421 8.55 11.09 6.69
CA ALA A 421 9.52 11.67 7.62
C ALA A 421 8.92 12.84 8.42
N ASP A 422 8.11 13.70 7.80
CA ASP A 422 7.38 14.77 8.50
C ASP A 422 6.44 14.19 9.58
N ILE A 423 5.70 13.13 9.26
CA ILE A 423 4.80 12.44 10.18
C ILE A 423 5.56 11.79 11.32
N LYS A 424 6.63 11.03 11.04
CA LYS A 424 7.47 10.41 12.09
C LYS A 424 8.08 11.46 13.01
N LYS A 425 8.52 12.60 12.47
CA LYS A 425 9.04 13.72 13.27
C LYS A 425 7.97 14.36 14.16
N LEU A 426 6.74 14.50 13.67
CA LEU A 426 5.67 15.15 14.42
C LEU A 426 5.02 14.22 15.45
N LYS A 427 4.77 12.98 15.07
CA LYS A 427 3.98 12.02 15.83
C LYS A 427 4.83 11.02 16.61
N GLY A 428 6.09 10.82 16.22
CA GLY A 428 7.01 9.84 16.82
C GLY A 428 7.17 8.58 15.97
N TYR A 429 8.29 7.89 16.20
CA TYR A 429 8.51 6.52 15.72
C TYR A 429 7.81 5.50 16.63
N THR A 430 7.49 4.33 16.08
CA THR A 430 6.71 3.33 16.82
C THR A 430 7.45 2.88 18.08
N SER A 431 8.76 2.61 17.99
CA SER A 431 9.62 2.27 19.13
C SER A 431 9.71 3.34 20.21
N GLU A 432 9.52 4.62 19.85
CA GLU A 432 9.51 5.72 20.82
C GLU A 432 8.18 5.75 21.58
N LEU A 433 7.07 5.59 20.86
CA LEU A 433 5.72 5.68 21.41
C LEU A 433 5.35 4.49 22.29
N VAL A 434 5.86 3.31 21.98
CA VAL A 434 5.60 2.10 22.77
C VAL A 434 6.58 1.90 23.93
N LYS A 435 7.53 2.82 24.10
CA LYS A 435 8.55 2.72 25.15
C LYS A 435 7.92 2.84 26.53
N GLY A 436 7.94 1.74 27.27
CA GLY A 436 7.36 1.69 28.63
C GLY A 436 5.90 1.28 28.67
N LEU A 437 5.26 1.01 27.52
CA LEU A 437 4.00 0.27 27.49
C LEU A 437 4.30 -1.21 27.75
N ASP A 438 3.70 -1.76 28.80
CA ASP A 438 3.66 -3.20 29.03
C ASP A 438 2.44 -3.84 28.33
N ASP A 439 2.48 -5.15 28.14
CA ASP A 439 1.42 -5.89 27.43
C ASP A 439 0.06 -5.85 28.15
N ASP A 440 0.06 -5.60 29.46
CA ASP A 440 -1.15 -5.48 30.28
C ASP A 440 -1.85 -4.13 30.01
N SER A 441 -1.09 -3.05 29.86
CA SER A 441 -1.62 -1.71 29.56
C SER A 441 -2.27 -1.61 28.18
N THR A 442 -1.82 -2.42 27.21
CA THR A 442 -2.35 -2.39 25.84
C THR A 442 -3.65 -3.16 25.68
N GLN A 443 -4.07 -3.95 26.68
CA GLN A 443 -5.30 -4.74 26.63
C GLN A 443 -6.52 -3.86 26.34
N VAL A 444 -7.43 -4.42 25.55
CA VAL A 444 -8.68 -3.78 25.13
C VAL A 444 -9.85 -4.53 25.74
N GLU A 445 -10.71 -3.82 26.45
CA GLU A 445 -11.99 -4.36 26.89
C GLU A 445 -12.93 -4.45 25.68
N TRP A 446 -13.14 -5.66 25.18
CA TRP A 446 -13.87 -5.87 23.92
C TRP A 446 -15.38 -5.73 24.08
N VAL A 447 -15.95 -4.75 23.38
CA VAL A 447 -17.39 -4.61 23.16
C VAL A 447 -17.81 -5.56 22.04
N MET A 448 -18.53 -6.63 22.40
CA MET A 448 -18.91 -7.67 21.44
C MET A 448 -20.19 -7.37 20.67
N GLN A 449 -20.93 -6.31 20.99
CA GLN A 449 -22.09 -5.89 20.20
C GLN A 449 -21.70 -4.72 19.30
N PRO A 450 -22.01 -4.77 18.00
CA PRO A 450 -21.80 -3.65 17.10
C PRO A 450 -22.72 -2.48 17.47
N PRO A 451 -22.39 -1.24 17.07
CA PRO A 451 -23.32 -0.12 17.19
C PRO A 451 -24.61 -0.41 16.41
N GLU A 452 -25.75 0.11 16.88
CA GLU A 452 -27.04 -0.07 16.18
C GLU A 452 -27.00 0.53 14.77
N GLU A 453 -26.37 1.71 14.66
CA GLU A 453 -26.23 2.45 13.42
C GLU A 453 -24.78 2.88 13.19
N VAL A 454 -24.41 3.05 11.93
CA VAL A 454 -23.14 3.61 11.50
C VAL A 454 -23.37 4.76 10.54
N ARG A 455 -22.42 5.70 10.53
CA ARG A 455 -22.42 6.87 9.67
C ARG A 455 -22.20 6.42 8.23
N CYS A 456 -23.23 6.57 7.41
CA CYS A 456 -23.18 6.41 5.97
C CYS A 456 -22.79 7.74 5.32
N MET A 457 -21.72 7.75 4.52
CA MET A 457 -21.19 8.94 3.85
C MET A 457 -20.90 8.64 2.37
N PRO A 458 -21.91 8.46 1.50
CA PRO A 458 -21.70 8.26 0.05
C PRO A 458 -20.84 9.36 -0.59
N ASP A 459 -20.94 10.57 -0.04
CA ASP A 459 -20.05 11.70 -0.28
C ASP A 459 -19.99 12.56 1.00
N TRP A 460 -19.24 13.66 0.97
CA TRP A 460 -19.01 14.50 2.15
C TRP A 460 -20.24 15.31 2.56
N GLN A 461 -21.11 15.66 1.61
CA GLN A 461 -22.29 16.50 1.83
C GLN A 461 -23.50 15.69 2.29
N HIS A 462 -23.61 14.44 1.86
CA HIS A 462 -24.72 13.55 2.18
C HIS A 462 -24.28 12.55 3.24
N GLN A 463 -24.56 12.87 4.50
CA GLN A 463 -24.26 12.01 5.64
C GLN A 463 -25.56 11.58 6.33
N SER A 464 -25.69 10.31 6.68
CA SER A 464 -26.87 9.81 7.41
C SER A 464 -26.50 8.65 8.33
N TRP A 465 -27.24 8.47 9.42
CA TRP A 465 -27.17 7.26 10.23
C TRP A 465 -27.98 6.14 9.58
N ARG A 466 -27.41 4.94 9.53
CA ARG A 466 -28.01 3.76 8.89
C ARG A 466 -27.73 2.52 9.73
N PRO A 467 -28.60 1.51 9.75
CA PRO A 467 -28.33 0.25 10.46
C PRO A 467 -27.01 -0.38 10.04
N TRP A 468 -26.18 -0.78 11.00
CA TRP A 468 -24.82 -1.28 10.71
C TRP A 468 -24.81 -2.52 9.79
N ASN A 469 -25.83 -3.37 9.89
CA ASN A 469 -25.95 -4.65 9.19
C ASN A 469 -26.83 -4.60 7.94
N GLU A 470 -27.07 -3.41 7.36
CA GLU A 470 -27.86 -3.26 6.14
C GLU A 470 -27.51 -4.33 5.09
N THR A 471 -28.52 -5.02 4.56
CA THR A 471 -28.41 -6.06 3.51
C THR A 471 -27.71 -7.37 3.92
N LEU A 472 -27.31 -7.52 5.18
CA LEU A 472 -26.86 -8.77 5.76
C LEU A 472 -28.06 -9.47 6.44
N ARG A 473 -28.16 -10.79 6.26
CA ARG A 473 -29.29 -11.61 6.73
C ARG A 473 -28.81 -12.92 7.29
#